data_AF-A0AA38UUJ9-F1
#
_entry.id   AF-A0AA38UUJ9-F1
#
_cell.length_a   1.000
_cell.length_b   1.000
_cell.length_c   1.000
_cell.angle_alpha   90.00
_cell.angle_beta   90.00
_cell.angle_gamma   90.00
#
_symmetry.space_group_name_H-M   'P 1'
#
loop_
_entity.id
_entity.type
_entity.pdbx_description
1 polymer ?
#
loop_
_entity_poly.entity_id
_entity_poly.type
_entity_poly.pdbx_seq_one_letter_code
_entity_poly.pdbx_strand_id
1 'polypeptide(L)'
;MAERIQIDPSKIPCPNFASGAYAFMRDALIADNNNPDITNHEEATNRLRSEWETENNARHAEYLAQVQADEELAAQRRREVEEIQQQREGEKRQREAETAKEAEKK
;
A
#
# COMPACT_ATOMS: atom_id res chain seq x y z
N MET A 1 -2.35 11.80 -10.83
CA MET A 1 -1.77 11.25 -9.59
C MET A 1 -2.79 10.25 -9.06
N ALA A 2 -2.43 8.99 -8.85
CA ALA A 2 -3.38 8.02 -8.29
C ALA A 2 -3.80 8.46 -6.88
N GLU A 3 -5.07 8.32 -6.55
CA GLU A 3 -5.57 8.63 -5.21
C GLU A 3 -4.95 7.66 -4.20
N ARG A 4 -4.43 8.20 -3.09
CA ARG A 4 -3.71 7.41 -2.10
C ARG A 4 -4.70 6.65 -1.21
N ILE A 5 -4.49 5.34 -1.07
CA ILE A 5 -5.34 4.51 -0.24
C ILE A 5 -4.92 4.70 1.22
N GLN A 6 -5.78 5.33 2.01
CA GLN A 6 -5.47 5.67 3.40
C GLN A 6 -5.71 4.51 4.38
N ILE A 7 -6.67 3.64 4.05
CA ILE A 7 -7.10 2.54 4.91
C ILE A 7 -6.70 1.23 4.24
N ASP A 8 -6.01 0.36 4.97
CA ASP A 8 -5.67 -0.99 4.55
C ASP A 8 -6.96 -1.77 4.21
N PRO A 9 -7.21 -2.12 2.94
CA PRO A 9 -8.42 -2.82 2.53
C PRO A 9 -8.55 -4.22 3.15
N SER A 10 -7.46 -4.85 3.59
CA SER A 10 -7.52 -6.14 4.30
C SER A 10 -8.19 -6.03 5.68
N LYS A 11 -8.30 -4.81 6.23
CA LYS A 11 -8.96 -4.55 7.52
C LYS A 11 -10.46 -4.29 7.37
N ILE A 12 -10.96 -4.14 6.15
CA ILE A 12 -12.38 -3.91 5.90
C ILE A 12 -13.07 -5.28 5.91
N PRO A 13 -14.00 -5.55 6.85
CA PRO A 13 -14.71 -6.82 6.86
C PRO A 13 -15.64 -6.93 5.66
N CYS A 14 -15.74 -8.14 5.09
CA CYS A 14 -16.70 -8.43 4.05
C CYS A 14 -18.13 -8.17 4.57
N PRO A 15 -18.94 -7.36 3.87
CA PRO A 15 -20.32 -7.13 4.26
C PRO A 15 -21.13 -8.43 4.30
N ASN A 16 -22.08 -8.52 5.22
CA ASN A 16 -23.01 -9.64 5.23
C ASN A 16 -24.06 -9.46 4.11
N PHE A 17 -23.72 -9.90 2.90
CA PHE A 17 -24.59 -9.85 1.73
C PHE A 17 -25.84 -10.71 1.83
N ALA A 18 -25.95 -11.61 2.82
CA ALA A 18 -27.18 -12.35 3.11
C ALA A 18 -28.16 -11.55 3.98
N SER A 19 -27.72 -10.46 4.61
CA SER A 19 -28.58 -9.64 5.47
C SER A 19 -29.71 -8.95 4.68
N GLY A 20 -30.77 -8.56 5.38
CA GLY A 20 -31.90 -7.86 4.78
C GLY A 20 -31.53 -6.53 4.10
N ALA A 21 -30.42 -5.91 4.50
CA ALA A 21 -29.92 -4.66 3.90
C ALA A 21 -29.58 -4.80 2.40
N TYR A 22 -29.24 -6.01 1.96
CA TYR A 22 -28.88 -6.32 0.57
C TYR A 22 -29.98 -7.07 -0.18
N ALA A 23 -31.18 -7.23 0.42
CA ALA A 23 -32.28 -7.96 -0.21
C ALA A 23 -32.63 -7.40 -1.60
N PHE A 24 -32.77 -6.08 -1.69
CA PHE A 24 -33.03 -5.38 -2.96
C PHE A 24 -31.98 -5.68 -4.03
N MET A 25 -30.69 -5.69 -3.67
CA MET A 25 -29.62 -6.00 -4.62
C MET A 25 -29.66 -7.45 -5.08
N ARG A 26 -29.98 -8.39 -4.18
CA ARG A 26 -30.14 -9.81 -4.55
C ARG A 26 -31.33 -10.01 -5.48
N ASP A 27 -32.47 -9.38 -5.20
CA ASP A 27 -33.66 -9.44 -6.04
C ASP A 27 -33.39 -8.86 -7.44
N ALA A 28 -32.67 -7.73 -7.50
CA ALA A 28 -32.28 -7.11 -8.76
C ALA A 28 -31.36 -8.02 -9.59
N LEU A 29 -30.40 -8.69 -8.96
CA LEU A 29 -29.51 -9.65 -9.64
C LEU A 29 -30.26 -10.87 -10.17
N ILE A 30 -31.26 -11.37 -9.45
CA ILE A 30 -32.09 -12.51 -9.90
C ILE A 30 -33.00 -12.10 -11.07
N ALA A 31 -33.51 -10.87 -11.06
CA ALA A 31 -34.37 -10.35 -12.12
C ALA A 31 -33.58 -9.86 -13.35
N ASP A 32 -32.25 -9.81 -13.29
CA ASP A 32 -31.42 -9.30 -14.37
C ASP A 32 -31.26 -10.33 -15.49
N ASN A 33 -31.92 -10.08 -16.62
CA ASN A 33 -31.83 -10.92 -17.81
C ASN A 33 -30.40 -11.01 -18.41
N ASN A 34 -29.48 -10.13 -18.02
CA ASN A 34 -28.08 -10.21 -18.45
C ASN A 34 -27.26 -11.22 -17.64
N ASN A 35 -27.76 -11.66 -16.48
CA ASN A 35 -27.13 -12.63 -15.60
C ASN A 35 -28.05 -13.84 -15.36
N PRO A 36 -28.41 -14.60 -16.41
CA PRO A 36 -29.39 -15.69 -16.30
C PRO A 36 -28.96 -16.83 -15.37
N ASP A 37 -27.67 -16.91 -15.04
CA ASP A 37 -27.11 -17.91 -14.12
C ASP A 37 -27.41 -17.61 -12.64
N ILE A 38 -27.91 -16.41 -12.32
CA ILE A 38 -28.28 -16.02 -10.96
C ILE A 38 -29.79 -16.18 -10.80
N THR A 39 -30.23 -17.29 -10.24
CA THR A 39 -31.65 -17.65 -10.15
C THR A 39 -32.21 -17.59 -8.74
N ASN A 40 -31.33 -17.55 -7.73
CA ASN A 40 -31.71 -17.53 -6.33
C ASN A 40 -30.84 -16.61 -5.48
N HIS A 41 -31.28 -16.36 -4.24
CA HIS A 41 -30.59 -15.43 -3.34
C HIS A 41 -29.21 -15.92 -2.88
N GLU A 42 -28.97 -17.24 -2.86
CA GLU A 42 -27.65 -17.77 -2.49
C GLU A 42 -26.63 -17.47 -3.59
N GLU A 43 -26.98 -17.72 -4.85
CA GLU A 43 -26.18 -17.36 -6.02
C GLU A 43 -25.93 -15.85 -6.08
N ALA A 44 -26.96 -15.03 -5.86
CA ALA A 44 -26.82 -13.58 -5.80
C ALA A 44 -25.89 -13.12 -4.66
N THR A 45 -26.00 -13.75 -3.49
CA THR A 45 -25.10 -13.47 -2.34
C THR A 45 -23.66 -13.82 -2.67
N ASN A 46 -23.43 -14.99 -3.28
CA ASN A 46 -22.10 -15.43 -3.68
C ASN A 46 -21.50 -14.54 -4.76
N ARG A 47 -22.32 -14.05 -5.70
CA ARG A 47 -21.91 -13.08 -6.71
C ARG A 47 -21.42 -11.78 -6.06
N LEU A 48 -22.23 -11.18 -5.19
CA LEU A 48 -21.88 -9.95 -4.48
C LEU A 48 -20.60 -10.11 -3.63
N ARG A 49 -20.45 -11.26 -2.97
CA ARG A 49 -19.22 -11.57 -2.22
C ARG A 49 -18.00 -11.64 -3.14
N SER A 50 -18.11 -12.37 -4.25
CA SER A 50 -17.00 -12.55 -5.19
C SER A 50 -16.55 -11.23 -5.82
N GLU A 51 -17.51 -10.38 -6.20
CA GLU A 51 -17.22 -9.02 -6.69
C GLU A 51 -16.51 -8.18 -5.63
N TRP A 52 -17.04 -8.16 -4.40
CA TRP A 52 -16.42 -7.44 -3.30
C TRP A 52 -15.00 -7.94 -3.00
N GLU A 53 -14.78 -9.26 -2.98
CA GLU A 53 -13.46 -9.85 -2.74
C GLU A 53 -12.47 -9.46 -3.85
N THR A 54 -12.90 -9.49 -5.11
CA THR A 54 -12.07 -9.11 -6.26
C THR A 54 -11.63 -7.66 -6.17
N GLU A 55 -12.57 -6.75 -5.93
CA GLU A 55 -12.27 -5.32 -5.78
C GLU A 55 -11.40 -5.04 -4.55
N ASN A 56 -11.73 -5.65 -3.40
CA ASN A 56 -10.98 -5.45 -2.18
C ASN A 56 -9.54 -5.96 -2.30
N ASN A 57 -9.34 -7.09 -2.99
CA ASN A 57 -8.00 -7.62 -3.28
C ASN A 57 -7.19 -6.71 -4.21
N ALA A 58 -7.82 -6.15 -5.25
CA ALA A 58 -7.16 -5.18 -6.14
C ALA A 58 -6.70 -3.94 -5.36
N ARG A 59 -7.59 -3.37 -4.54
CA ARG A 59 -7.26 -2.22 -3.68
C ARG A 59 -6.18 -2.56 -2.66
N HIS A 60 -6.20 -3.76 -2.09
CA HIS A 60 -5.17 -4.21 -1.16
C HIS A 60 -3.80 -4.31 -1.84
N ALA A 61 -3.73 -4.83 -3.07
CA ALA A 61 -2.50 -4.86 -3.84
C ALA A 61 -1.95 -3.44 -4.13
N GLU A 62 -2.82 -2.50 -4.50
CA GLU A 62 -2.45 -1.09 -4.67
C GLU A 62 -1.94 -0.45 -3.38
N TYR A 63 -2.61 -0.75 -2.25
CA TYR A 63 -2.19 -0.27 -0.93
C TYR A 63 -0.79 -0.78 -0.57
N LEU A 64 -0.53 -2.08 -0.76
CA LEU A 64 0.80 -2.67 -0.51
C LEU A 64 1.89 -2.06 -1.38
N ALA A 65 1.59 -1.77 -2.66
CA ALA A 65 2.52 -1.08 -3.54
C ALA A 65 2.87 0.33 -3.04
N GLN A 66 1.87 1.06 -2.50
CA GLN A 66 2.10 2.38 -1.90
C GLN A 66 2.99 2.28 -0.66
N VAL A 67 2.70 1.34 0.24
CA VAL A 67 3.51 1.09 1.45
C VAL A 67 4.96 0.76 1.09
N GLN A 68 5.16 -0.15 0.13
CA GLN A 68 6.50 -0.52 -0.32
C GLN A 68 7.27 0.67 -0.92
N ALA A 69 6.60 1.50 -1.73
CA ALA A 69 7.21 2.70 -2.31
C ALA A 69 7.62 3.71 -1.23
N ASP A 70 6.82 3.89 -0.18
CA ASP A 70 7.15 4.77 0.94
C ASP A 70 8.33 4.23 1.75
N GLU A 71 8.38 2.91 1.99
CA GLU A 71 9.49 2.26 2.69
C GLU A 71 10.80 2.39 1.91
N GLU A 72 10.76 2.22 0.59
CA GLU A 72 11.91 2.40 -0.28
C GLU A 72 12.40 3.86 -0.27
N LEU A 73 11.48 4.82 -0.36
CA LEU A 73 11.82 6.24 -0.28
C LEU A 73 12.42 6.61 1.08
N ALA A 74 11.87 6.08 2.18
CA ALA A 74 12.41 6.27 3.51
C ALA A 74 13.81 5.63 3.65
N ALA A 75 14.02 4.46 3.06
CA ALA A 75 15.32 3.79 3.05
C ALA A 75 16.36 4.57 2.25
N GLN A 76 16.00 5.12 1.08
CA GLN A 76 16.88 5.98 0.28
C GLN A 76 17.32 7.21 1.08
N ARG A 77 16.38 7.92 1.70
CA ARG A 77 16.71 9.10 2.53
C ARG A 77 17.63 8.76 3.69
N ARG A 78 17.47 7.59 4.32
CA ARG A 78 18.39 7.15 5.38
C ARG A 78 19.81 6.93 4.85
N ARG A 79 19.96 6.31 3.68
CA ARG A 79 21.26 6.09 3.03
C ARG A 79 21.93 7.42 2.68
N GLU A 80 21.20 8.35 2.06
CA GLU A 80 21.73 9.67 1.72
C GLU A 80 22.26 10.42 2.95
N VAL A 81 21.53 10.36 4.07
CA VAL A 81 21.98 10.98 5.33
C VAL A 81 23.26 10.31 5.85
N GLU A 82 23.34 8.99 5.80
CA GLU A 82 24.52 8.24 6.25
C GLU A 82 25.74 8.53 5.36
N GLU A 83 25.55 8.59 4.05
CA GLU A 83 26.62 8.94 3.09
C GLU A 83 27.13 10.37 3.31
N ILE A 84 26.22 11.34 3.55
CA ILE A 84 26.60 12.72 3.89
C ILE A 84 27.39 12.76 5.21
N GLN A 85 26.99 11.99 6.22
CA GLN A 85 27.71 11.92 7.49
C GLN A 85 29.11 11.34 7.30
N GLN A 86 29.24 10.24 6.57
CA GLN A 86 30.54 9.61 6.29
C GLN A 86 31.46 10.55 5.50
N GLN A 87 30.94 11.28 4.51
CA GLN A 87 31.73 12.27 3.78
C GLN A 87 32.24 13.37 4.70
N ARG A 88 31.39 13.93 5.57
CA ARG A 88 31.78 14.97 6.52
C ARG A 88 32.84 14.49 7.52
N GLU A 89 32.70 13.26 8.01
CA GLU A 89 33.72 12.67 8.90
C GLU A 89 35.04 12.42 8.18
N GLY A 90 34.99 11.96 6.91
CA GLY A 90 36.17 11.81 6.06
C GLY A 90 36.89 13.13 5.82
N GLU A 91 36.17 14.18 5.44
CA GLU A 91 36.71 15.53 5.27
C GLU A 91 37.31 16.07 6.57
N LYS A 92 36.65 15.85 7.71
CA LYS A 92 37.16 16.28 9.03
C LYS A 92 38.47 15.59 9.36
N ARG A 93 38.56 14.27 9.18
CA ARG A 93 39.79 13.50 9.41
C ARG A 93 40.93 13.93 8.49
N GLN A 94 40.63 14.24 7.22
CA GLN A 94 41.63 14.76 6.28
C GLN A 94 42.16 16.12 6.74
N ARG A 95 41.28 17.06 7.10
CA ARG A 95 41.70 18.37 7.62
C ARG A 95 42.52 18.26 8.90
N GLU A 96 42.13 17.40 9.83
CA GLU A 96 42.88 17.16 11.07
C GLU A 96 44.28 16.58 10.78
N ALA A 97 44.38 15.65 9.84
CA ALA A 97 45.66 15.06 9.43
C ALA A 97 46.58 16.07 8.70
N GLU A 98 46.03 16.96 7.87
CA GLU A 98 46.79 18.04 7.24
C GLU A 98 47.32 19.03 8.28
N THR A 99 46.47 19.43 9.22
CA THR A 99 46.84 20.37 10.30
C THR A 99 47.94 19.80 11.19
N ALA A 100 47.88 18.50 11.51
CA ALA A 100 48.92 17.83 12.29
C ALA A 100 50.28 17.80 11.56
N LYS A 101 50.28 17.51 10.25
CA LYS A 101 51.49 17.50 9.41
C LYS A 101 52.12 18.89 9.28
N GLU A 102 51.32 19.95 9.22
CA GLU A 102 51.82 21.33 9.21
C GLU A 102 52.40 21.74 10.58
N ALA A 103 51.82 21.27 11.68
CA ALA A 103 52.33 21.52 13.02
C ALA A 103 53.68 20.82 13.29
N GLU A 104 53.91 19.62 12.77
CA GLU A 104 55.19 18.89 12.92
C GLU A 104 56.34 19.47 12.06
N LYS A 105 56.04 20.31 11.07
CA LYS A 105 57.05 20.96 10.20
C LYS A 105 57.50 22.34 10.70
N LYS A 106 56.87 22.86 11.74
CA LYS A 106 57.20 24.14 12.40
C LYS A 106 58.05 23.91 13.63
#